data_AF-A0AAV0D7B3-F1
#
_entry.id   AF-A0AAV0D7B3-F1
#
_cell.length_a   1.000
_cell.length_b   1.000
_cell.length_c   1.000
_cell.angle_alpha   90.00
_cell.angle_beta   90.00
_cell.angle_gamma   90.00
#
_symmetry.space_group_name_H-M   'P 1'
#
loop_
_entity.id
_entity.type
_entity.pdbx_description
1 polymer ?
#
loop_
_entity_poly.entity_id
_entity_poly.type
_entity_poly.pdbx_seq_one_letter_code
_entity_poly.pdbx_strand_id
1 'polypeptide(L)'
;MEGGEGQNDHICTVNEVFDDYKGRRSGIISALTTDYEDFYRMCNPEKENFYLIGYPDGKWQVSLPFEEVPSEIPEPTLGINFARDGMVASDWITLVAAHSEAWLFSVAFYFAARFGFDKAQRKTLFNMINDLPTVYEIVTLASKKQLKGKKPVLNHIHSKPKQSFKSQSTEEREGRTMDVKLLHNNEREEEDEEHDNALCGACGQYDGLDEFWICCDKCERWFHGRCVKITPAKAEQLKLYKCSSCSNKKRPHPS
;
A
#
# COMPACT_ATOMS: atom_id res chain seq x y z
N MET A 1 -24.39 -54.95 7.18
CA MET A 1 -23.26 -54.80 8.11
C MET A 1 -22.01 -54.94 7.27
N GLU A 2 -21.51 -53.80 6.79
CA GLU A 2 -20.38 -53.03 7.37
C GLU A 2 -19.07 -53.54 6.75
N GLY A 3 -18.14 -52.70 6.30
CA GLY A 3 -17.98 -51.26 6.45
C GLY A 3 -17.32 -50.65 5.22
N GLY A 4 -17.69 -49.40 4.95
CA GLY A 4 -17.00 -48.55 3.98
C GLY A 4 -15.62 -48.20 4.50
N GLU A 5 -14.64 -48.33 3.61
CA GLU A 5 -13.27 -47.91 3.82
C GLU A 5 -13.25 -46.40 4.13
N GLY A 6 -12.70 -46.05 5.29
CA GLY A 6 -12.56 -44.66 5.71
C GLY A 6 -11.72 -43.90 4.70
N GLN A 7 -12.34 -42.94 4.01
CA GLN A 7 -11.61 -41.89 3.33
C GLN A 7 -10.73 -41.21 4.37
N ASN A 8 -9.42 -41.30 4.16
CA ASN A 8 -8.43 -40.67 4.99
C ASN A 8 -8.58 -39.15 4.77
N ASP A 9 -9.43 -38.51 5.57
CA ASP A 9 -9.68 -37.07 5.54
C ASP A 9 -8.37 -36.39 5.91
N HIS A 10 -7.60 -35.99 4.88
CA HIS A 10 -6.34 -35.30 5.08
C HIS A 10 -6.63 -33.96 5.75
N ILE A 11 -6.36 -33.87 7.06
CA ILE A 11 -6.50 -32.63 7.81
C ILE A 11 -5.39 -31.68 7.35
N CYS A 12 -5.77 -30.66 6.58
CA CYS A 12 -4.83 -29.63 6.14
C CYS A 12 -4.29 -28.84 7.34
N THR A 13 -2.98 -28.58 7.34
CA THR A 13 -2.26 -27.92 8.43
C THR A 13 -2.04 -26.43 8.18
N VAL A 14 -1.73 -25.68 9.25
CA VAL A 14 -1.37 -24.25 9.15
C VAL A 14 -0.19 -24.03 8.20
N ASN A 15 0.79 -24.94 8.21
CA ASN A 15 1.96 -24.84 7.33
C ASN A 15 1.59 -25.01 5.86
N GLU A 16 0.67 -25.90 5.53
CA GLU A 16 0.23 -26.12 4.14
C GLU A 16 -0.53 -24.92 3.60
N VAL A 17 -1.41 -24.30 4.40
CA VAL A 17 -2.07 -23.05 4.01
C VAL A 17 -1.06 -21.91 3.85
N PHE A 18 -0.04 -21.85 4.72
CA PHE A 18 1.03 -20.87 4.60
C PHE A 18 1.95 -21.12 3.39
N ASP A 19 2.18 -22.38 3.01
CA ASP A 19 2.93 -22.75 1.82
C ASP A 19 2.17 -22.38 0.54
N ASP A 20 0.85 -22.61 0.51
CA ASP A 20 -0.05 -22.11 -0.54
C ASP A 20 0.04 -20.58 -0.66
N TYR A 21 -0.10 -19.85 0.47
CA TYR A 21 0.05 -18.39 0.52
C TYR A 21 1.40 -17.94 -0.07
N LYS A 22 2.51 -18.55 0.37
CA LYS A 22 3.85 -18.20 -0.12
C LYS A 22 4.01 -18.45 -1.62
N GLY A 23 3.47 -19.55 -2.13
CA GLY A 23 3.48 -19.88 -3.55
C GLY A 23 2.78 -18.80 -4.38
N ARG A 24 1.51 -18.52 -4.04
CA ARG A 24 0.72 -17.49 -4.73
C ARG A 24 1.37 -16.12 -4.65
N ARG A 25 1.85 -15.76 -3.45
CA ARG A 25 2.58 -14.50 -3.20
C ARG A 25 3.84 -14.41 -4.05
N SER A 26 4.60 -15.49 -4.20
CA SER A 26 5.78 -15.53 -5.05
C SER A 26 5.43 -15.26 -6.52
N GLY A 27 4.37 -15.87 -7.03
CA GLY A 27 3.90 -15.62 -8.40
C GLY A 27 3.53 -14.16 -8.63
N ILE A 28 2.77 -13.58 -7.71
CA ILE A 28 2.41 -12.15 -7.76
C ILE A 28 3.65 -11.25 -7.70
N ILE A 29 4.59 -11.52 -6.80
CA ILE A 29 5.83 -10.74 -6.72
C ILE A 29 6.58 -10.81 -8.05
N SER A 30 6.70 -11.98 -8.67
CA SER A 30 7.34 -12.13 -9.98
C SER A 30 6.64 -11.29 -11.04
N ALA A 31 5.31 -11.36 -11.14
CA ALA A 31 4.50 -10.55 -12.07
C ALA A 31 4.76 -9.05 -11.93
N LEU A 32 4.81 -8.56 -10.69
CA LEU A 32 4.93 -7.13 -10.38
C LEU A 32 6.39 -6.63 -10.30
N THR A 33 7.38 -7.51 -10.46
CA THR A 33 8.80 -7.17 -10.37
C THR A 33 9.59 -7.73 -11.56
N THR A 34 10.00 -8.99 -11.52
CA THR A 34 10.85 -9.65 -12.52
C THR A 34 10.21 -9.65 -13.91
N ASP A 35 8.91 -9.94 -13.98
CA ASP A 35 8.17 -10.14 -15.23
C ASP A 35 7.29 -8.92 -15.58
N TYR A 36 7.60 -7.75 -15.00
CA TYR A 36 6.78 -6.54 -15.09
C TYR A 36 6.40 -6.17 -16.53
N GLU A 37 7.33 -6.25 -17.48
CA GLU A 37 7.07 -5.88 -18.89
C GLU A 37 6.06 -6.81 -19.57
N ASP A 38 6.09 -8.11 -19.22
CA ASP A 38 5.13 -9.09 -19.73
C ASP A 38 3.76 -8.87 -19.09
N PHE A 39 3.71 -8.69 -17.78
CA PHE A 39 2.50 -8.35 -17.05
C PHE A 39 1.85 -7.05 -17.57
N TYR A 40 2.64 -5.98 -17.74
CA TYR A 40 2.17 -4.70 -18.26
C TYR A 40 1.55 -4.85 -19.65
N ARG A 41 2.22 -5.60 -20.55
CA ARG A 41 1.74 -5.86 -21.91
C ARG A 41 0.44 -6.65 -21.93
N MET A 42 0.28 -7.62 -21.02
CA MET A 42 -0.94 -8.43 -20.92
C MET A 42 -2.14 -7.61 -20.40
N CYS A 43 -1.91 -6.61 -19.56
CA CYS A 43 -2.94 -5.73 -19.01
C CYS A 43 -3.40 -4.64 -20.01
N ASN A 44 -3.87 -5.01 -21.20
CA ASN A 44 -4.36 -4.06 -22.19
C ASN A 44 -5.71 -3.41 -21.75
N PRO A 45 -5.80 -2.07 -21.59
CA PRO A 45 -7.04 -1.38 -21.23
C PRO A 45 -8.15 -1.43 -22.30
N GLU A 46 -7.81 -1.73 -23.56
CA GLU A 46 -8.79 -1.87 -24.65
C GLU A 46 -9.47 -3.24 -24.70
N LYS A 47 -9.04 -4.17 -23.83
CA LYS A 47 -9.63 -5.50 -23.67
C LYS A 47 -10.60 -5.53 -22.49
N GLU A 48 -11.27 -6.66 -22.35
CA GLU A 48 -12.12 -6.96 -21.18
C GLU A 48 -11.37 -6.78 -19.86
N ASN A 49 -12.14 -6.67 -18.76
CA ASN A 49 -11.58 -6.48 -17.44
C ASN A 49 -10.87 -7.75 -16.98
N PHE A 50 -9.59 -7.64 -16.62
CA PHE A 50 -8.80 -8.76 -16.11
C PHE A 50 -8.53 -8.61 -14.61
N TYR A 51 -8.14 -9.71 -13.98
CA TYR A 51 -7.45 -9.71 -12.69
C TYR A 51 -6.08 -10.39 -12.80
N LEU A 52 -5.23 -10.17 -11.79
CA LEU A 52 -3.99 -10.90 -11.57
C LEU A 52 -4.25 -12.02 -10.56
N ILE A 53 -3.86 -13.25 -10.89
CA ILE A 53 -3.94 -14.41 -9.99
C ILE A 53 -2.56 -15.04 -9.80
N GLY A 54 -2.23 -15.38 -8.55
CA GLY A 54 -1.07 -16.19 -8.19
C GLY A 54 -1.47 -17.65 -7.90
N TYR A 55 -0.62 -18.59 -8.27
CA TYR A 55 -0.81 -20.03 -8.05
C TYR A 55 0.13 -20.58 -6.97
N PRO A 56 -0.26 -21.68 -6.28
CA PRO A 56 0.56 -22.27 -5.22
C PRO A 56 1.94 -22.76 -5.69
N ASP A 57 2.09 -23.04 -6.99
CA ASP A 57 3.36 -23.44 -7.60
C ASP A 57 4.30 -22.26 -7.92
N GLY A 58 3.93 -21.04 -7.54
CA GLY A 58 4.72 -19.84 -7.79
C GLY A 58 4.50 -19.20 -9.16
N LYS A 59 3.57 -19.72 -9.97
CA LYS A 59 3.20 -19.09 -11.25
C LYS A 59 2.17 -17.99 -11.03
N TRP A 60 2.00 -17.15 -12.06
CA TRP A 60 0.99 -16.10 -12.11
C TRP A 60 0.30 -16.07 -13.47
N GLN A 61 -0.88 -15.49 -13.53
CA GLN A 61 -1.64 -15.29 -14.77
C GLN A 61 -2.47 -14.00 -14.71
N VAL A 62 -2.62 -13.34 -15.86
CA VAL A 62 -3.68 -12.35 -16.09
C VAL A 62 -4.86 -13.09 -16.71
N SER A 63 -6.00 -13.11 -16.03
CA SER A 63 -7.16 -13.90 -16.42
C SER A 63 -8.43 -13.07 -16.45
N LEU A 64 -9.38 -13.52 -17.27
CA LEU A 64 -10.79 -13.12 -17.19
C LEU A 64 -11.44 -13.73 -15.94
N PRO A 65 -12.52 -13.12 -15.43
CA PRO A 65 -13.32 -13.70 -14.37
C PRO A 65 -13.89 -15.06 -14.78
N PHE A 66 -13.97 -15.98 -13.81
CA PHE A 66 -14.54 -17.30 -14.03
C PHE A 66 -16.04 -17.20 -14.35
N GLU A 67 -16.51 -18.02 -15.28
CA GLU A 67 -17.95 -18.11 -15.59
C GLU A 67 -18.72 -18.97 -14.56
N GLU A 68 -18.01 -19.84 -13.83
CA GLU A 68 -18.61 -20.77 -12.86
C GLU A 68 -18.93 -20.08 -11.53
N VAL A 69 -20.18 -20.25 -11.07
CA VAL A 69 -20.72 -19.62 -9.85
C VAL A 69 -21.25 -20.69 -8.89
N PRO A 70 -20.87 -20.70 -7.59
CA PRO A 70 -19.89 -19.80 -6.95
C PRO A 70 -18.43 -20.23 -7.22
N SER A 71 -17.50 -19.27 -7.15
CA SER A 71 -16.08 -19.54 -7.32
C SER A 71 -15.53 -20.45 -6.21
N GLU A 72 -14.50 -21.25 -6.53
CA GLU A 72 -13.88 -22.18 -5.56
C GLU A 72 -13.06 -21.47 -4.47
N ILE A 73 -12.54 -20.27 -4.77
CA ILE A 73 -11.78 -19.39 -3.88
C ILE A 73 -12.28 -17.94 -4.04
N PRO A 74 -12.00 -17.04 -3.08
CA PRO A 74 -12.30 -15.61 -3.24
C PRO A 74 -11.71 -15.04 -4.53
N GLU A 75 -12.47 -14.19 -5.21
CA GLU A 75 -12.04 -13.58 -6.46
C GLU A 75 -11.05 -12.42 -6.22
N PRO A 76 -10.00 -12.28 -7.04
CA PRO A 76 -9.13 -11.11 -6.99
C PRO A 76 -9.82 -9.87 -7.57
N THR A 77 -9.20 -8.70 -7.41
CA THR A 77 -9.75 -7.44 -7.93
C THR A 77 -9.80 -7.45 -9.47
N LEU A 78 -10.99 -7.27 -10.01
CA LEU A 78 -11.28 -7.21 -11.43
C LEU A 78 -11.04 -5.79 -12.00
N GLY A 79 -10.59 -5.72 -13.25
CA GLY A 79 -10.42 -4.46 -13.97
C GLY A 79 -9.10 -3.76 -13.69
N ILE A 80 -8.07 -4.49 -13.25
CA ILE A 80 -6.74 -3.89 -12.97
C ILE A 80 -6.13 -3.23 -14.20
N ASN A 81 -6.49 -3.66 -15.41
CA ASN A 81 -6.05 -3.07 -16.67
C ASN A 81 -6.67 -1.69 -16.96
N PHE A 82 -7.86 -1.38 -16.41
CA PHE A 82 -8.58 -0.15 -16.73
C PHE A 82 -7.81 1.12 -16.36
N ALA A 83 -7.17 1.11 -15.18
CA ALA A 83 -6.43 2.27 -14.68
C ALA A 83 -4.99 2.38 -15.23
N ARG A 84 -4.48 1.37 -15.95
CA ARG A 84 -3.04 1.25 -16.29
C ARG A 84 -2.47 2.50 -16.96
N ASP A 85 -3.15 3.00 -17.98
CA ASP A 85 -2.69 4.14 -18.79
C ASP A 85 -3.20 5.50 -18.25
N GLY A 86 -4.06 5.47 -17.23
CA GLY A 86 -4.65 6.66 -16.60
C GLY A 86 -3.86 7.21 -15.41
N MET A 87 -2.77 6.56 -15.01
CA MET A 87 -1.93 6.97 -13.88
C MET A 87 -0.45 6.67 -14.12
N VAL A 88 0.41 7.17 -13.23
CA VAL A 88 1.85 6.87 -13.29
C VAL A 88 2.04 5.36 -13.09
N ALA A 89 2.88 4.74 -13.91
CA ALA A 89 3.09 3.29 -13.88
C ALA A 89 3.50 2.75 -12.49
N SER A 90 4.26 3.52 -11.70
CA SER A 90 4.60 3.18 -10.31
C SER A 90 3.40 3.15 -9.38
N ASP A 91 2.41 4.01 -9.62
CA ASP A 91 1.22 4.13 -8.80
C ASP A 91 0.24 3.02 -9.18
N TRP A 92 0.15 2.72 -10.47
CA TRP A 92 -0.61 1.57 -10.96
C TRP A 92 -0.08 0.25 -10.39
N ILE A 93 1.23 0.01 -10.45
CA ILE A 93 1.79 -1.26 -9.99
C ILE A 93 1.67 -1.41 -8.46
N THR A 94 1.74 -0.32 -7.71
CA THR A 94 1.55 -0.34 -6.25
C THR A 94 0.08 -0.49 -5.86
N LEU A 95 -0.86 0.06 -6.64
CA LEU A 95 -2.29 -0.21 -6.51
C LEU A 95 -2.58 -1.71 -6.71
N VAL A 96 -2.08 -2.30 -7.80
CA VAL A 96 -2.23 -3.75 -8.06
C VAL A 96 -1.62 -4.58 -6.93
N ALA A 97 -0.46 -4.17 -6.40
CA ALA A 97 0.18 -4.84 -5.27
C ALA A 97 -0.68 -4.82 -4.00
N ALA A 98 -1.29 -3.68 -3.66
CA ALA A 98 -2.17 -3.55 -2.49
C ALA A 98 -3.42 -4.43 -2.60
N HIS A 99 -4.07 -4.43 -3.77
CA HIS A 99 -5.22 -5.32 -4.03
C HIS A 99 -4.85 -6.80 -4.00
N SER A 100 -3.66 -7.14 -4.52
CA SER A 100 -3.15 -8.51 -4.50
C SER A 100 -2.86 -8.99 -3.08
N GLU A 101 -2.35 -8.11 -2.21
CA GLU A 101 -2.13 -8.42 -0.79
C GLU A 101 -3.45 -8.76 -0.07
N ALA A 102 -4.48 -7.92 -0.25
CA ALA A 102 -5.80 -8.16 0.32
C ALA A 102 -6.40 -9.50 -0.15
N TRP A 103 -6.24 -9.82 -1.43
CA TRP A 103 -6.68 -11.10 -1.99
C TRP A 103 -5.94 -12.29 -1.38
N LEU A 104 -4.62 -12.22 -1.23
CA LEU A 104 -3.82 -13.29 -0.61
C LEU A 104 -4.26 -13.58 0.83
N PHE A 105 -4.53 -12.54 1.62
CA PHE A 105 -5.12 -12.69 2.95
C PHE A 105 -6.50 -13.35 2.90
N SER A 106 -7.36 -12.91 2.00
CA SER A 106 -8.70 -13.48 1.82
C SER A 106 -8.65 -14.98 1.51
N VAL A 107 -7.78 -15.39 0.56
CA VAL A 107 -7.60 -16.81 0.20
C VAL A 107 -7.06 -17.64 1.36
N ALA A 108 -6.04 -17.14 2.07
CA ALA A 108 -5.46 -17.86 3.21
C ALA A 108 -6.50 -18.10 4.33
N PHE A 109 -7.31 -17.09 4.64
CA PHE A 109 -8.34 -17.21 5.68
C PHE A 109 -9.61 -17.92 5.21
N TYR A 110 -9.90 -17.92 3.91
CA TYR A 110 -10.89 -18.81 3.31
C TYR A 110 -10.52 -20.28 3.53
N PHE A 111 -9.27 -20.67 3.24
CA PHE A 111 -8.79 -22.02 3.52
C PHE A 111 -8.76 -22.34 5.01
N ALA A 112 -8.33 -21.40 5.86
CA ALA A 112 -8.38 -21.57 7.31
C ALA A 112 -9.81 -21.89 7.80
N ALA A 113 -10.83 -21.21 7.26
CA ALA A 113 -12.22 -21.50 7.57
C ALA A 113 -12.66 -22.88 7.04
N ARG A 114 -12.33 -23.19 5.78
CA ARG A 114 -12.71 -24.45 5.11
C ARG A 114 -12.10 -25.68 5.78
N PHE A 115 -10.88 -25.55 6.30
CA PHE A 115 -10.17 -26.61 7.02
C PHE A 115 -10.43 -26.62 8.53
N GLY A 116 -11.35 -25.78 9.02
CA GLY A 116 -11.80 -25.81 10.41
C GLY A 116 -10.76 -25.30 11.42
N PHE A 117 -9.90 -24.35 11.03
CA PHE A 117 -8.86 -23.82 11.93
C PHE A 117 -9.48 -23.14 13.15
N ASP A 118 -8.99 -23.49 14.32
CA ASP A 118 -9.37 -22.85 15.58
C ASP A 118 -8.75 -21.45 15.75
N LYS A 119 -9.04 -20.80 16.88
CA LYS A 119 -8.51 -19.47 17.20
C LYS A 119 -6.97 -19.44 17.23
N ALA A 120 -6.32 -20.47 17.77
CA ALA A 120 -4.87 -20.51 17.90
C ALA A 120 -4.21 -20.73 16.53
N GLN A 121 -4.76 -21.61 15.71
CA GLN A 121 -4.29 -21.88 14.35
C GLN A 121 -4.41 -20.64 13.44
N ARG A 122 -5.55 -19.93 13.50
CA ARG A 122 -5.71 -18.66 12.77
C ARG A 122 -4.71 -17.59 13.22
N LYS A 123 -4.43 -17.49 14.53
CA LYS A 123 -3.41 -16.58 15.06
C LYS A 123 -2.01 -16.95 14.56
N THR A 124 -1.67 -18.25 14.55
CA THR A 124 -0.38 -18.72 14.02
C THR A 124 -0.24 -18.41 12.55
N LEU A 125 -1.27 -18.69 11.74
CA LEU A 125 -1.29 -18.35 10.30
C LEU A 125 -1.08 -16.86 10.07
N PHE A 126 -1.82 -16.01 10.80
CA PHE A 126 -1.68 -14.56 10.71
C PHE A 126 -0.24 -14.11 10.99
N ASN A 127 0.36 -14.59 12.07
CA ASN A 127 1.73 -14.22 12.45
C ASN A 127 2.72 -14.64 11.37
N MET A 128 2.62 -15.86 10.84
CA MET A 128 3.50 -16.34 9.77
C MET A 128 3.39 -15.50 8.50
N ILE A 129 2.18 -15.09 8.13
CA ILE A 129 1.93 -14.17 7.01
C ILE A 129 2.56 -12.81 7.28
N ASN A 130 2.32 -12.24 8.47
CA ASN A 130 2.74 -10.90 8.85
C ASN A 130 4.24 -10.78 9.16
N ASP A 131 4.95 -11.89 9.35
CA ASP A 131 6.42 -11.94 9.43
C ASP A 131 7.10 -11.70 8.07
N LEU A 132 6.34 -11.75 6.97
CA LEU A 132 6.82 -11.44 5.62
C LEU A 132 6.49 -9.99 5.26
N PRO A 133 7.36 -9.28 4.50
CA PRO A 133 6.97 -8.01 3.91
C PRO A 133 5.81 -8.23 2.92
N THR A 134 4.88 -7.29 2.88
CA THR A 134 3.78 -7.30 1.92
C THR A 134 4.30 -7.20 0.48
N VAL A 135 3.49 -7.63 -0.48
CA VAL A 135 3.75 -7.43 -1.90
C VAL A 135 3.93 -5.93 -2.18
N TYR A 136 3.11 -5.08 -1.57
CA TYR A 136 3.19 -3.63 -1.69
C TYR A 136 4.55 -3.05 -1.25
N GLU A 137 5.06 -3.47 -0.09
CA GLU A 137 6.38 -3.04 0.41
C GLU A 137 7.50 -3.45 -0.55
N ILE A 138 7.45 -4.69 -1.06
CA ILE A 138 8.45 -5.21 -2.01
C ILE A 138 8.44 -4.39 -3.30
N VAL A 139 7.26 -4.20 -3.91
CA VAL A 139 7.11 -3.47 -5.17
C VAL A 139 7.54 -2.01 -5.01
N THR A 140 7.15 -1.36 -3.91
CA THR A 140 7.54 0.02 -3.63
C THR A 140 9.06 0.17 -3.46
N LEU A 141 9.72 -0.78 -2.80
CA LEU A 141 11.18 -0.80 -2.67
C LEU A 141 11.89 -1.07 -4.01
N ALA A 142 11.33 -1.94 -4.84
CA ALA A 142 11.86 -2.23 -6.18
C ALA A 142 11.81 -0.99 -7.09
N SER A 143 10.68 -0.28 -7.11
CA SER A 143 10.50 0.97 -7.85
C SER A 143 11.50 2.04 -7.42
N LYS A 144 11.78 2.17 -6.12
CA LYS A 144 12.79 3.10 -5.58
C LYS A 144 14.22 2.73 -5.99
N LYS A 145 14.55 1.44 -6.13
CA LYS A 145 15.87 0.98 -6.61
C LYS A 145 16.08 1.28 -8.09
N GLN A 146 15.04 1.12 -8.92
CA GLN A 146 15.09 1.47 -10.35
C GLN A 146 15.32 2.97 -10.58
N LEU A 147 14.73 3.83 -9.76
CA LEU A 147 14.96 5.29 -9.80
C LEU A 147 16.40 5.68 -9.41
N LYS A 148 17.04 4.95 -8.48
CA LYS A 148 18.44 5.20 -8.09
C LYS A 148 19.47 4.63 -9.09
N GLY A 149 19.07 3.68 -9.93
CA GLY A 149 19.92 3.08 -10.97
C GLY A 149 20.00 3.88 -12.27
N LYS A 150 19.05 4.80 -12.53
CA LYS A 150 19.09 5.71 -13.67
C LYS A 150 19.98 6.92 -13.34
N LYS A 151 21.27 6.85 -13.67
CA LYS A 151 22.13 8.05 -13.73
C LYS A 151 21.45 9.08 -14.64
N PRO A 152 21.26 10.35 -14.23
CA PRO A 152 20.78 11.37 -15.15
C PRO A 152 21.87 11.59 -16.20
N VAL A 153 21.53 11.37 -17.46
CA VAL A 153 22.36 11.81 -18.59
C VAL A 153 22.34 13.34 -18.57
N LEU A 154 23.40 13.92 -18.01
CA LEU A 154 23.70 15.34 -18.08
C LEU A 154 24.00 15.71 -19.53
N ASN A 155 22.96 16.05 -20.29
CA ASN A 155 23.14 16.83 -21.51
C ASN A 155 23.35 18.29 -21.11
N HIS A 156 24.63 18.67 -21.09
CA HIS A 156 25.06 20.06 -21.07
C HIS A 156 24.56 20.78 -22.32
N ILE A 157 23.61 21.72 -22.15
CA ILE A 157 23.54 22.90 -23.02
C ILE A 157 23.45 24.12 -22.11
N HIS A 158 24.56 24.83 -22.00
CA HIS A 158 24.61 26.19 -21.47
C HIS A 158 23.99 27.14 -22.48
N SER A 159 23.00 27.94 -22.04
CA SER A 159 23.00 29.42 -22.15
C SER A 159 21.70 30.01 -21.58
N LYS A 160 21.83 30.86 -20.56
CA LYS A 160 20.81 31.77 -19.98
C LYS A 160 21.08 33.20 -20.51
N PRO A 161 20.33 34.25 -20.13
CA PRO A 161 18.87 34.47 -20.17
C PRO A 161 18.51 35.90 -20.66
N LYS A 162 17.20 36.21 -20.81
CA LYS A 162 16.47 37.52 -20.78
C LYS A 162 15.27 37.40 -21.74
N GLN A 163 14.04 37.86 -21.48
CA GLN A 163 13.56 39.05 -20.79
C GLN A 163 12.05 38.89 -20.47
N SER A 164 11.58 39.64 -19.46
CA SER A 164 10.17 39.80 -19.06
C SER A 164 9.43 40.71 -20.03
N PHE A 165 8.19 40.39 -20.41
CA PHE A 165 7.13 41.38 -20.65
C PHE A 165 5.75 40.82 -20.30
N LYS A 166 4.95 41.70 -19.72
CA LYS A 166 3.60 41.54 -19.15
C LYS A 166 2.61 42.14 -20.15
N SER A 167 1.45 41.50 -20.38
CA SER A 167 0.09 42.11 -20.38
C SER A 167 -0.91 41.49 -21.38
N GLN A 168 -2.11 41.24 -20.83
CA GLN A 168 -3.47 41.41 -21.41
C GLN A 168 -4.05 40.42 -22.44
N SER A 169 -4.99 39.62 -21.92
CA SER A 169 -6.40 39.42 -22.35
C SER A 169 -6.79 39.63 -23.82
N THR A 170 -7.43 38.61 -24.40
CA THR A 170 -8.78 38.67 -25.01
C THR A 170 -9.33 37.25 -25.22
N GLU A 171 -10.64 37.12 -24.99
CA GLU A 171 -11.58 36.03 -25.31
C GLU A 171 -11.46 35.59 -26.79
N GLU A 172 -11.90 34.41 -27.28
CA GLU A 172 -13.19 33.73 -27.12
C GLU A 172 -13.19 32.41 -27.93
N ARG A 173 -13.79 31.31 -27.40
CA ARG A 173 -14.77 30.37 -28.04
C ARG A 173 -14.71 28.90 -27.58
N GLU A 174 -15.82 28.52 -26.91
CA GLU A 174 -16.69 27.32 -27.09
C GLU A 174 -16.06 25.90 -27.03
N GLY A 175 -16.53 24.91 -26.27
CA GLY A 175 -17.68 24.76 -25.38
C GLY A 175 -17.76 23.31 -24.80
N ARG A 176 -18.25 23.17 -23.56
CA ARG A 176 -18.70 21.96 -22.80
C ARG A 176 -19.03 22.50 -21.38
N THR A 177 -20.05 22.13 -20.63
CA THR A 177 -20.80 20.88 -20.38
C THR A 177 -22.04 21.24 -19.55
N MET A 178 -23.06 20.38 -19.58
CA MET A 178 -24.28 20.47 -18.77
C MET A 178 -23.99 20.29 -17.27
N ASP A 179 -24.61 21.16 -16.49
CA ASP A 179 -24.83 21.13 -15.04
C ASP A 179 -25.65 19.90 -14.61
N VAL A 180 -25.24 19.21 -13.53
CA VAL A 180 -26.16 18.83 -12.43
C VAL A 180 -25.38 18.81 -11.11
N LYS A 181 -25.45 19.93 -10.39
CA LYS A 181 -25.26 19.98 -8.93
C LYS A 181 -26.41 19.27 -8.23
N LEU A 182 -26.12 18.27 -7.40
CA LEU A 182 -26.86 17.97 -6.18
C LEU A 182 -25.88 17.50 -5.10
N LEU A 183 -25.23 18.49 -4.46
CA LEU A 183 -24.61 18.37 -3.14
C LEU A 183 -25.66 18.84 -2.12
N HIS A 184 -25.94 18.02 -1.10
CA HIS A 184 -25.95 18.44 0.32
C HIS A 184 -26.41 17.29 1.23
N ASN A 185 -25.44 16.66 1.90
CA ASN A 185 -25.35 16.51 3.36
C ASN A 185 -24.88 15.11 3.78
N ASN A 186 -23.56 14.96 3.89
CA ASN A 186 -22.88 14.61 5.14
C ASN A 186 -21.35 14.70 4.93
N GLU A 187 -20.85 15.93 4.83
CA GLU A 187 -19.43 16.23 5.04
C GLU A 187 -19.26 16.61 6.51
N ARG A 188 -18.72 15.68 7.29
CA ARG A 188 -17.82 15.95 8.42
C ARG A 188 -17.31 14.61 8.95
N GLU A 189 -16.08 14.28 8.55
CA GLU A 189 -15.04 13.49 9.24
C GLU A 189 -14.09 12.88 8.18
N GLU A 190 -13.46 13.74 7.37
CA GLU A 190 -12.33 13.35 6.50
C GLU A 190 -11.21 14.37 6.71
N GLU A 191 -10.50 14.28 7.84
CA GLU A 191 -9.25 15.02 8.03
C GLU A 191 -8.36 14.46 9.17
N ASP A 192 -8.33 13.14 9.43
CA ASP A 192 -7.43 12.57 10.48
C ASP A 192 -6.83 11.17 10.17
N GLU A 193 -6.83 10.69 8.92
CA GLU A 193 -6.32 9.33 8.60
C GLU A 193 -4.85 9.27 8.13
N GLU A 194 -4.05 10.34 8.26
CA GLU A 194 -2.63 10.33 7.86
C GLU A 194 -1.64 10.10 9.03
N HIS A 195 -2.13 9.90 10.26
CA HIS A 195 -1.30 9.75 11.46
C HIS A 195 -1.21 8.33 12.02
N ASP A 196 -1.82 7.34 11.37
CA ASP A 196 -2.14 6.07 12.02
C ASP A 196 -0.98 5.06 12.16
N ASN A 197 0.25 5.47 11.83
CA ASN A 197 1.46 4.63 11.94
C ASN A 197 2.70 5.37 12.48
N ALA A 198 2.56 6.56 13.08
CA ALA A 198 3.70 7.29 13.63
C ALA A 198 4.26 6.61 14.91
N LEU A 199 5.56 6.29 14.95
CA LEU A 199 6.23 5.80 16.15
C LEU A 199 6.75 6.96 17.02
N CYS A 200 6.57 6.88 18.33
CA CYS A 200 7.06 7.88 19.25
C CYS A 200 8.60 7.96 19.24
N GLY A 201 9.15 9.14 18.95
CA GLY A 201 10.60 9.37 18.86
C GLY A 201 11.37 9.25 20.18
N ALA A 202 10.69 8.96 21.30
CA ALA A 202 11.28 8.76 22.62
C ALA A 202 11.20 7.30 23.11
N CYS A 203 10.04 6.64 23.00
CA CYS A 203 9.86 5.25 23.45
C CYS A 203 9.84 4.21 22.32
N GLY A 204 9.71 4.65 21.06
CA GLY A 204 9.66 3.78 19.89
C GLY A 204 8.41 2.90 19.81
N GLN A 205 7.39 3.17 20.63
CA GLN A 205 6.12 2.46 20.62
C GLN A 205 5.06 3.27 19.86
N TYR A 206 4.07 2.56 19.37
CA TYR A 206 2.79 3.10 18.91
C TYR A 206 1.81 2.89 20.07
N ASP A 207 1.36 3.97 20.70
CA ASP A 207 0.28 3.92 21.70
C ASP A 207 -1.01 4.42 21.03
N GLY A 208 -2.12 3.69 21.22
CA GLY A 208 -3.34 3.77 20.41
C GLY A 208 -4.12 5.09 20.47
N LEU A 209 -5.25 5.09 19.74
CA LEU A 209 -6.12 6.20 19.29
C LEU A 209 -6.52 7.33 20.29
N ASP A 210 -6.15 7.26 21.56
CA ASP A 210 -6.57 8.21 22.62
C ASP A 210 -5.40 8.91 23.36
N GLU A 211 -4.15 8.78 22.91
CA GLU A 211 -3.01 9.44 23.56
C GLU A 211 -2.67 10.80 22.91
N PHE A 212 -2.28 11.80 23.71
CA PHE A 212 -1.86 13.12 23.20
C PHE A 212 -0.45 13.08 22.60
N TRP A 213 -0.29 13.59 21.37
CA TRP A 213 0.98 13.66 20.64
C TRP A 213 1.44 15.10 20.36
N ILE A 214 2.75 15.29 20.21
CA ILE A 214 3.35 16.57 19.80
C ILE A 214 4.50 16.36 18.81
N CYS A 215 4.54 17.18 17.75
CA CYS A 215 5.60 17.16 16.73
C CYS A 215 6.71 18.17 17.05
N CYS A 216 7.97 17.76 16.92
CA CYS A 216 9.14 18.63 17.10
C CYS A 216 9.42 19.47 15.84
N ASP A 217 9.36 20.80 15.93
CA ASP A 217 9.57 21.73 14.79
C ASP A 217 10.97 21.67 14.16
N LYS A 218 11.94 21.03 14.83
CA LYS A 218 13.32 20.92 14.32
C LYS A 218 13.59 19.63 13.56
N CYS A 219 12.96 18.53 13.95
CA CYS A 219 13.26 17.22 13.37
C CYS A 219 12.04 16.47 12.88
N GLU A 220 10.86 17.10 12.95
CA GLU A 220 9.59 16.61 12.39
C GLU A 220 9.21 15.21 12.90
N ARG A 221 9.68 14.86 14.10
CA ARG A 221 9.34 13.61 14.78
C ARG A 221 8.21 13.84 15.78
N TRP A 222 7.34 12.85 15.88
CA TRP A 222 6.21 12.79 16.79
C TRP A 222 6.56 12.11 18.11
N PHE A 223 5.96 12.58 19.19
CA PHE A 223 6.21 12.09 20.55
C PHE A 223 4.92 12.06 21.36
N HIS A 224 4.73 11.03 22.20
CA HIS A 224 3.70 11.08 23.24
C HIS A 224 4.02 12.22 24.20
N GLY A 225 3.00 13.01 24.57
CA GLY A 225 3.16 14.11 25.53
C GLY A 225 3.75 13.65 26.85
N ARG A 226 3.40 12.45 27.33
CA ARG A 226 4.00 11.83 28.54
C ARG A 226 5.49 11.57 28.38
N CYS A 227 5.93 11.09 27.20
CA CYS A 227 7.32 10.74 26.94
C CYS A 227 8.23 11.97 26.94
N VAL A 228 7.67 13.15 26.62
CA VAL A 228 8.40 14.42 26.58
C VAL A 228 7.98 15.42 27.66
N LYS A 229 7.14 15.01 28.60
CA LYS A 229 6.64 15.82 29.73
C LYS A 229 5.96 17.13 29.28
N ILE A 230 5.14 17.04 28.24
CA ILE A 230 4.29 18.13 27.74
C ILE A 230 2.82 17.69 27.85
N THR A 231 2.00 18.55 28.44
CA THR A 231 0.54 18.37 28.50
C THR A 231 -0.13 19.12 27.35
N PRO A 232 -1.36 18.74 26.94
CA PRO A 232 -2.12 19.48 25.92
C PRO A 232 -2.22 20.98 26.21
N ALA A 233 -2.61 21.35 27.44
CA ALA A 233 -2.70 22.75 27.88
C ALA A 233 -1.37 23.51 27.79
N LYS A 234 -0.23 22.81 27.95
CA LYS A 234 1.09 23.42 27.77
C LYS A 234 1.43 23.57 26.29
N ALA A 235 1.03 22.62 25.44
CA ALA A 235 1.28 22.67 24.00
C ALA A 235 0.54 23.82 23.32
N GLU A 236 -0.70 24.12 23.73
CA GLU A 236 -1.47 25.28 23.25
C GLU A 236 -0.75 26.62 23.47
N GLN A 237 0.10 26.71 24.50
CA GLN A 237 0.85 27.92 24.84
C GLN A 237 2.22 27.99 24.17
N LEU A 238 2.67 26.91 23.50
CA LEU A 238 3.95 26.86 22.83
C LEU A 238 3.81 27.34 21.38
N LYS A 239 4.57 28.39 21.03
CA LYS A 239 4.71 28.79 19.61
C LYS A 239 5.53 27.80 18.79
N LEU A 240 6.50 27.15 19.45
CA LEU A 240 7.39 26.15 18.87
C LEU A 240 7.77 25.13 19.95
N TYR A 241 7.69 23.85 19.64
CA TYR A 241 8.17 22.73 20.44
C TYR A 241 9.47 22.13 19.87
N LYS A 242 10.48 21.98 20.75
CA LYS A 242 11.74 21.28 20.43
C LYS A 242 11.96 20.13 21.40
N CYS A 243 12.12 18.92 20.87
CA CYS A 243 12.43 17.74 21.67
C CYS A 243 13.79 17.87 22.39
N SER A 244 14.02 17.08 23.44
CA SER A 244 15.25 17.12 24.25
C SER A 244 16.53 16.99 23.41
N SER A 245 16.53 16.10 22.42
CA SER A 245 17.65 15.91 21.48
C SER A 245 17.90 17.14 20.60
N CYS A 246 16.86 17.89 20.28
CA CYS A 246 16.91 19.08 19.44
C CYS A 246 17.31 20.34 20.20
N SER A 247 16.90 20.40 21.47
CA SER A 247 17.19 21.49 22.42
C SER A 247 18.64 21.46 22.93
N ASN A 248 19.24 20.26 23.10
CA ASN A 248 20.61 20.13 23.61
C ASN A 248 21.71 20.22 22.55
N LYS A 249 21.37 20.20 21.26
CA LYS A 249 22.35 20.43 20.18
C LYS A 249 22.66 21.93 20.07
N LYS A 250 23.60 22.40 20.90
CA LYS A 250 24.39 23.61 20.58
C LYS A 250 25.12 23.32 19.26
N ARG A 251 25.10 24.29 18.34
CA ARG A 251 25.79 24.20 17.04
C ARG A 251 27.27 23.88 17.31
N PRO A 252 27.93 22.99 16.54
CA PRO A 252 29.39 22.97 16.55
C PRO A 252 29.87 24.35 16.08
N HIS A 253 30.72 25.00 16.87
CA HIS A 253 31.50 26.12 16.38
C HIS A 253 32.40 25.60 15.26
N PRO A 254 32.45 26.25 14.08
CA PRO A 254 33.45 25.92 13.09
C PRO A 254 34.82 26.35 13.63
N SER A 255 35.72 25.38 13.78
CA SER A 255 37.17 25.61 13.83
C SER A 255 37.73 25.55 12.42
#